data_AF-A0A5N6LXU1-F1
#
_entry.id   AF-A0A5N6LXU1-F1
#
_cell.length_a   1.000
_cell.length_b   1.000
_cell.length_c   1.000
_cell.angle_alpha   90.00
_cell.angle_beta   90.00
_cell.angle_gamma   90.00
#
_symmetry.space_group_name_H-M   'P 1'
#
loop_
_entity.id
_entity.type
_entity.pdbx_description
1 polymer ?
#
loop_
_entity_poly.entity_id
_entity_poly.type
_entity_poly.pdbx_seq_one_letter_code
_entity_poly.pdbx_strand_id
1 'polypeptide(L)'
;MMIRSVPFQSPPVQYPPVQSPATTICCSSRNNAYIPKLEPFSRSKLDRIVKDPPLIQKSENDLAGDYCSTLEGDPSYSCWRAYFELKDLEKEAPKEEVERVILESGGVKSLIGCLHGISEIHKAKKQSGSDVRNMRSGNTPAVDAVRACPVPDGLPKSREEMEEEEKGKMPDSPFTRLLRAKGKFPAWYSPAPDHDT
;
A
#
# COMPACT_ATOMS: atom_id res chain seq x y z
N MET A 1 63.25 -8.30 -64.66
CA MET A 1 63.36 -9.06 -63.40
C MET A 1 62.03 -8.92 -62.67
N MET A 2 61.17 -9.94 -62.72
CA MET A 2 59.82 -9.89 -62.15
C MET A 2 59.84 -10.50 -60.75
N ILE A 3 59.45 -9.67 -59.78
CA ILE A 3 59.29 -9.95 -58.36
C ILE A 3 58.17 -10.99 -58.17
N ARG A 4 58.52 -12.20 -57.70
CA ARG A 4 57.56 -13.22 -57.28
C ARG A 4 57.29 -13.07 -55.79
N SER A 5 56.11 -12.56 -55.47
CA SER A 5 55.57 -12.53 -54.11
C SER A 5 55.29 -13.95 -53.63
N VAL A 6 55.90 -14.34 -52.51
CA VAL A 6 55.61 -15.57 -51.78
C VAL A 6 54.46 -15.31 -50.79
N PRO A 7 53.36 -16.08 -50.81
CA PRO A 7 52.33 -15.96 -49.79
C PRO A 7 52.81 -16.57 -48.46
N PHE A 8 52.77 -15.76 -47.41
CA PHE A 8 52.97 -16.17 -46.02
C PHE A 8 51.82 -17.08 -45.60
N GLN A 9 52.09 -18.39 -45.51
CA GLN A 9 51.13 -19.39 -45.07
C GLN A 9 51.36 -19.63 -43.57
N SER A 10 50.46 -19.12 -42.73
CA SER A 10 50.48 -19.37 -41.29
C SER A 10 50.15 -20.84 -41.00
N PRO A 11 50.79 -21.46 -40.00
CA PRO A 11 50.50 -22.84 -39.64
C PRO A 11 49.09 -22.96 -39.04
N PRO A 12 48.36 -24.06 -39.28
CA PRO A 12 47.10 -24.31 -38.61
C PRO A 12 47.35 -24.56 -37.11
N VAL A 13 46.73 -23.75 -36.26
CA VAL A 13 46.67 -23.99 -34.82
C VAL A 13 45.80 -25.23 -34.59
N GLN A 14 46.45 -26.35 -34.28
CA GLN A 14 45.78 -27.54 -33.74
C GLN A 14 45.37 -27.24 -32.30
N TYR A 15 44.08 -27.00 -32.08
CA TYR A 15 43.51 -27.06 -30.73
C TYR A 15 43.42 -28.53 -30.31
N PRO A 16 43.85 -28.91 -29.09
CA PRO A 16 43.60 -30.25 -28.60
C PRO A 16 42.08 -30.46 -28.46
N PRO A 17 41.56 -31.68 -28.67
CA PRO A 17 40.17 -31.97 -28.37
C PRO A 17 39.96 -31.76 -26.87
N VAL A 18 39.06 -30.84 -26.52
CA VAL A 18 38.52 -30.73 -25.16
C VAL A 18 37.73 -32.01 -24.94
N GLN A 19 38.36 -32.99 -24.32
CA GLN A 19 37.67 -34.11 -23.71
C GLN A 19 36.84 -33.53 -22.57
N SER A 20 35.56 -33.32 -22.81
CA SER A 20 34.59 -33.14 -21.74
C SER A 20 34.63 -34.41 -20.88
N PRO A 21 34.99 -34.34 -19.58
CA PRO A 21 34.74 -35.47 -18.72
C PRO A 21 33.22 -35.61 -18.65
N ALA A 22 32.69 -36.64 -19.31
CA ALA A 22 31.39 -37.17 -18.92
C ALA A 22 31.58 -37.66 -17.49
N THR A 23 31.23 -36.82 -16.52
CA THR A 23 31.17 -37.21 -15.12
C THR A 23 30.03 -38.20 -14.98
N THR A 24 30.28 -39.47 -15.31
CA THR A 24 29.41 -40.55 -14.88
C THR A 24 29.47 -40.56 -13.36
N ILE A 25 28.41 -40.04 -12.74
CA ILE A 25 28.22 -40.13 -11.30
C ILE A 25 28.01 -41.61 -10.98
N CYS A 26 29.09 -42.31 -10.69
CA CYS A 26 29.04 -43.65 -10.12
C CYS A 26 28.61 -43.51 -8.65
N CYS A 27 27.30 -43.59 -8.42
CA CYS A 27 26.73 -43.72 -7.08
C CYS A 27 27.25 -45.01 -6.43
N SER A 28 28.40 -44.90 -5.78
CA SER A 28 28.93 -45.94 -4.93
C SER A 28 28.04 -46.00 -3.69
N SER A 29 27.06 -46.91 -3.68
CA SER A 29 26.29 -47.24 -2.48
C SER A 29 27.23 -47.92 -1.47
N ARG A 30 28.04 -47.13 -0.78
CA ARG A 30 28.71 -47.58 0.44
C ARG A 30 27.66 -47.56 1.53
N ASN A 31 27.16 -48.75 1.88
CA ASN A 31 26.40 -48.99 3.10
C ASN A 31 27.28 -48.68 4.32
N ASN A 32 27.44 -47.41 4.65
CA ASN A 32 28.00 -46.99 5.92
C ASN A 32 26.89 -47.09 6.96
N ALA A 33 26.98 -48.09 7.84
CA ALA A 33 26.00 -48.38 8.89
C ALA A 33 25.80 -47.26 9.93
N TYR A 34 26.55 -46.15 9.81
CA TYR A 34 26.56 -45.02 10.74
C TYR A 34 26.17 -43.69 10.08
N ILE A 35 25.53 -43.69 8.91
CA ILE A 35 24.90 -42.47 8.39
C ILE A 35 23.47 -42.44 8.94
N PRO A 36 23.13 -41.50 9.84
CA PRO A 36 21.74 -41.29 10.23
C PRO A 36 20.95 -41.02 8.95
N LYS A 37 19.98 -41.90 8.63
CA LYS A 37 19.16 -41.75 7.43
C LYS A 37 18.33 -40.49 7.60
N LEU A 38 18.83 -39.38 7.06
CA LEU A 38 18.08 -38.14 6.95
C LEU A 38 16.91 -38.39 5.98
N GLU A 39 15.73 -37.93 6.37
CA GLU A 39 14.56 -37.90 5.50
C GLU A 39 14.94 -37.26 4.15
N PRO A 40 14.51 -37.82 3.01
CA PRO A 40 14.76 -37.24 1.70
C PRO A 40 14.37 -35.76 1.66
N PHE A 41 15.26 -34.90 1.15
CA PHE A 41 14.97 -33.47 0.97
C PHE A 41 13.76 -33.22 0.04
N SER A 42 13.39 -34.22 -0.77
CA SER A 42 12.19 -34.24 -1.59
C SER A 42 10.96 -34.62 -0.77
N ARG A 43 10.51 -33.73 0.12
CA ARG A 43 9.17 -33.84 0.69
C ARG A 43 8.13 -33.62 -0.41
N SER A 44 7.21 -34.57 -0.58
CA SER A 44 6.07 -34.42 -1.49
C SER A 44 5.28 -33.16 -1.10
N LYS A 45 4.69 -32.48 -2.10
CA LYS A 45 3.86 -31.28 -1.84
C LYS A 45 2.73 -31.58 -0.82
N LEU A 46 2.29 -32.83 -0.76
CA LEU A 46 1.27 -33.32 0.16
C LEU A 46 1.75 -33.42 1.62
N ASP A 47 3.01 -33.80 1.89
CA ASP A 47 3.54 -33.87 3.28
C ASP A 47 3.70 -32.48 3.91
N ARG A 48 3.90 -31.42 3.10
CA ARG A 48 3.85 -30.03 3.56
C ARG A 48 2.43 -29.58 3.94
N ILE A 49 1.44 -29.94 3.13
CA ILE A 49 0.02 -29.61 3.36
C ILE A 49 -0.51 -30.24 4.66
N VAL A 50 -0.01 -31.41 5.06
CA VAL A 50 -0.50 -32.13 6.25
C VAL A 50 0.10 -31.61 7.56
N LYS A 51 1.28 -30.97 7.52
CA LYS A 51 1.99 -30.50 8.73
C LYS A 51 1.95 -28.99 8.93
N ASP A 52 1.88 -28.21 7.86
CA ASP A 52 1.84 -26.76 8.00
C ASP A 52 0.42 -26.32 8.37
N PRO A 53 0.24 -25.58 9.48
CA PRO A 53 -1.05 -24.97 9.79
C PRO A 53 -1.52 -24.15 8.58
N PRO A 54 -2.85 -24.07 8.31
CA PRO A 54 -3.36 -23.23 7.25
C PRO A 54 -2.76 -21.82 7.39
N LEU A 55 -2.30 -21.24 6.28
CA LEU A 55 -1.50 -20.01 6.28
C LEU A 55 -2.21 -18.87 7.05
N ILE A 56 -3.53 -18.86 6.98
CA ILE A 56 -4.43 -17.97 7.73
C ILE A 56 -4.22 -18.14 9.25
N GLN A 57 -4.33 -19.36 9.78
CA GLN A 57 -4.14 -19.62 11.21
C GLN A 57 -2.71 -19.24 11.67
N LYS A 58 -1.71 -19.45 10.83
CA LYS A 58 -0.35 -18.98 11.14
C LYS A 58 -0.32 -17.45 11.25
N SER A 59 -0.84 -16.75 10.25
CA SER A 59 -0.86 -15.28 10.27
C SER A 59 -1.67 -14.69 11.43
N GLU A 60 -2.72 -15.39 11.88
CA GLU A 60 -3.50 -15.03 13.06
C GLU A 60 -2.71 -15.17 14.35
N ASN A 61 -1.97 -16.26 14.51
CA ASN A 61 -1.11 -16.47 15.66
C ASN A 61 0.04 -15.45 15.66
N ASP A 62 0.65 -15.19 14.50
CA ASP A 62 1.72 -14.20 14.34
C ASP A 62 1.19 -12.78 14.66
N LEU A 63 -0.05 -12.44 14.26
CA LEU A 63 -0.70 -11.18 14.61
C LEU A 63 -1.00 -11.11 16.11
N ALA A 64 -1.80 -12.03 16.64
CA ALA A 64 -2.33 -11.96 18.01
C ALA A 64 -1.27 -12.26 19.09
N GLY A 65 -0.48 -13.30 18.86
CA GLY A 65 0.49 -13.82 19.83
C GLY A 65 1.81 -13.04 19.81
N ASP A 66 2.34 -12.76 18.61
CA ASP A 66 3.72 -12.30 18.47
C ASP A 66 3.86 -10.80 18.21
N TYR A 67 2.93 -10.19 17.47
CA TYR A 67 3.06 -8.78 17.08
C TYR A 67 2.18 -7.84 17.91
N CYS A 68 0.86 -8.03 17.93
CA CYS A 68 -0.06 -7.12 18.62
C CYS A 68 0.19 -7.06 20.14
N SER A 69 0.66 -8.15 20.73
CA SER A 69 1.04 -8.24 22.15
C SER A 69 2.27 -7.40 22.53
N THR A 70 3.14 -7.10 21.55
CA THR A 70 4.37 -6.30 21.77
C THR A 70 4.16 -4.80 21.62
N LEU A 71 2.99 -4.39 21.11
CA LEU A 71 2.64 -2.99 20.88
C LEU A 71 1.78 -2.45 22.03
N GLU A 72 1.94 -1.16 22.32
CA GLU A 72 1.10 -0.42 23.27
C GLU A 72 0.43 0.79 22.59
N GLY A 73 -0.69 1.27 23.15
CA GLY A 73 -1.42 2.44 22.66
C GLY A 73 -2.14 2.23 21.32
N ASP A 74 -2.24 3.29 20.52
CA ASP A 74 -2.96 3.29 19.24
C ASP A 74 -2.48 2.23 18.23
N PRO A 75 -1.16 1.97 18.08
CA PRO A 75 -0.67 0.88 17.22
C PRO A 75 -1.17 -0.50 17.66
N SER A 76 -1.30 -0.74 18.97
CA SER A 76 -1.84 -1.99 19.52
C SER A 76 -3.31 -2.14 19.14
N TYR A 77 -4.10 -1.07 19.34
CA TYR A 77 -5.51 -1.05 18.97
C TYR A 77 -5.73 -1.32 17.47
N SER A 78 -4.97 -0.65 16.60
CA SER A 78 -5.00 -0.87 15.15
C SER A 78 -4.63 -2.33 14.80
N CYS A 79 -3.59 -2.89 15.43
CA CYS A 79 -3.18 -4.27 15.22
C CYS A 79 -4.30 -5.27 15.57
N TRP A 80 -4.90 -5.13 16.75
CA TRP A 80 -6.02 -5.99 17.17
C TRP A 80 -7.25 -5.81 16.30
N ARG A 81 -7.53 -4.59 15.82
CA ARG A 81 -8.58 -4.35 14.84
C ARG A 81 -8.31 -5.12 13.55
N ALA A 82 -7.08 -5.08 13.02
CA ALA A 82 -6.72 -5.82 11.81
C ALA A 82 -6.88 -7.34 11.99
N TYR A 83 -6.59 -7.87 13.18
CA TYR A 83 -6.87 -9.28 13.50
C TYR A 83 -8.36 -9.64 13.33
N PHE A 84 -9.27 -8.79 13.82
CA PHE A 84 -10.71 -9.00 13.60
C PHE A 84 -11.13 -8.83 12.14
N GLU A 85 -10.54 -7.87 11.42
CA GLU A 85 -10.79 -7.67 10.00
C GLU A 85 -10.32 -8.87 9.16
N LEU A 86 -9.21 -9.51 9.52
CA LEU A 86 -8.76 -10.77 8.90
C LEU A 86 -9.78 -11.89 9.13
N LYS A 87 -10.32 -12.01 10.35
CA LYS A 87 -11.37 -12.98 10.69
C LYS A 87 -12.67 -12.73 9.95
N ASP A 88 -13.01 -11.48 9.69
CA ASP A 88 -14.20 -11.14 8.91
C ASP A 88 -13.96 -11.39 7.42
N LEU A 89 -12.76 -11.11 6.91
CA LEU A 89 -12.38 -11.42 5.54
C LEU A 89 -12.37 -12.94 5.29
N GLU A 90 -11.96 -13.77 6.25
CA GLU A 90 -12.07 -15.24 6.18
C GLU A 90 -13.52 -15.72 6.01
N LYS A 91 -14.51 -14.97 6.51
CA LYS A 91 -15.93 -15.32 6.38
C LYS A 91 -16.54 -14.78 5.08
N GLU A 92 -16.09 -13.63 4.60
CA GLU A 92 -16.66 -12.94 3.45
C GLU A 92 -16.06 -13.39 2.11
N ALA A 93 -14.77 -13.75 2.09
CA ALA A 93 -14.00 -14.08 0.89
C ALA A 93 -13.59 -15.56 0.85
N PRO A 94 -13.32 -16.13 -0.34
CA PRO A 94 -12.77 -17.47 -0.45
C PRO A 94 -11.37 -17.55 0.19
N LYS A 95 -11.04 -18.70 0.78
CA LYS A 95 -9.78 -18.90 1.53
C LYS A 95 -8.55 -18.61 0.67
N GLU A 96 -8.61 -18.95 -0.62
CA GLU A 96 -7.53 -18.73 -1.57
C GLU A 96 -7.22 -17.24 -1.78
N GLU A 97 -8.22 -16.37 -1.67
CA GLU A 97 -8.04 -14.92 -1.76
C GLU A 97 -7.39 -14.37 -0.49
N VAL A 98 -7.82 -14.84 0.68
CA VAL A 98 -7.24 -14.45 1.97
C VAL A 98 -5.78 -14.87 2.06
N GLU A 99 -5.46 -16.10 1.65
CA GLU A 99 -4.08 -16.58 1.59
C GLU A 99 -3.22 -15.77 0.63
N ARG A 100 -3.78 -15.34 -0.50
CA ARG A 100 -3.09 -14.47 -1.46
C ARG A 100 -2.74 -13.12 -0.82
N VAL A 101 -3.67 -12.50 -0.10
CA VAL A 101 -3.42 -11.23 0.61
C VAL A 101 -2.27 -11.40 1.61
N ILE A 102 -2.23 -12.51 2.35
CA ILE A 102 -1.17 -12.80 3.32
C ILE A 102 0.19 -12.92 2.62
N LEU A 103 0.25 -13.62 1.48
CA LEU A 103 1.48 -13.79 0.70
C LEU A 103 1.95 -12.48 0.05
N GLU A 104 1.04 -11.70 -0.53
CA GLU A 104 1.33 -10.43 -1.19
C GLU A 104 1.80 -9.36 -0.20
N SER A 105 1.27 -9.39 1.03
CA SER A 105 1.62 -8.43 2.07
C SER A 105 3.08 -8.55 2.53
N GLY A 106 3.73 -9.70 2.33
CA GLY A 106 5.17 -9.87 2.61
C GLY A 106 5.60 -9.69 4.08
N GLY A 107 4.66 -9.55 5.02
CA GLY A 107 4.93 -9.41 6.45
C GLY A 107 3.76 -8.83 7.27
N VAL A 108 3.80 -9.05 8.59
CA VAL A 108 2.69 -8.72 9.52
C VAL A 108 2.37 -7.22 9.57
N LYS A 109 3.39 -6.36 9.57
CA LYS A 109 3.19 -4.90 9.59
C LYS A 109 2.46 -4.37 8.36
N SER A 110 2.83 -4.89 7.19
CA SER A 110 2.18 -4.50 5.93
C SER A 110 0.79 -5.11 5.85
N LEU A 111 0.62 -6.36 6.30
CA LEU A 111 -0.66 -7.06 6.34
C LEU A 111 -1.72 -6.27 7.12
N ILE A 112 -1.37 -5.68 8.27
CA ILE A 112 -2.28 -4.83 9.06
C ILE A 112 -2.84 -3.67 8.22
N GLY A 113 -1.97 -2.96 7.49
CA GLY A 113 -2.39 -1.88 6.61
C GLY A 113 -3.26 -2.36 5.45
N CYS A 114 -2.90 -3.49 4.84
CA CYS A 114 -3.69 -4.12 3.78
C CYS A 114 -5.10 -4.51 4.26
N LEU A 115 -5.21 -5.08 5.47
CA LEU A 115 -6.47 -5.49 6.06
C LEU A 115 -7.39 -4.29 6.34
N HIS A 116 -6.84 -3.22 6.91
CA HIS A 116 -7.59 -1.97 7.07
C HIS A 116 -8.09 -1.45 5.72
N GLY A 117 -7.23 -1.40 4.70
CA GLY A 117 -7.60 -0.95 3.37
C GLY A 117 -8.72 -1.79 2.73
N ILE A 118 -8.59 -3.11 2.77
CA ILE A 118 -9.61 -4.03 2.22
C ILE A 118 -10.92 -3.90 2.98
N SER A 119 -10.88 -3.82 4.32
CA SER A 119 -12.07 -3.65 5.15
C SER A 119 -12.82 -2.36 4.82
N GLU A 120 -12.11 -1.23 4.66
CA GLU A 120 -12.72 0.04 4.27
C GLU A 120 -13.32 -0.03 2.86
N ILE A 121 -12.67 -0.71 1.91
CA ILE A 121 -13.22 -0.94 0.57
C ILE A 121 -14.48 -1.81 0.63
N HIS A 122 -14.50 -2.86 1.44
CA HIS A 122 -15.67 -3.73 1.62
C HIS A 122 -16.84 -2.96 2.24
N LYS A 123 -16.59 -2.13 3.25
CA LYS A 123 -17.59 -1.25 3.87
C LYS A 123 -18.14 -0.24 2.87
N ALA A 124 -17.27 0.44 2.13
CA ALA A 124 -17.68 1.41 1.10
C ALA A 124 -18.50 0.74 -0.02
N LYS A 125 -18.09 -0.45 -0.46
CA LYS A 125 -18.84 -1.24 -1.45
C LYS A 125 -20.22 -1.63 -0.92
N LYS A 126 -20.33 -2.04 0.34
CA LYS A 126 -21.61 -2.39 0.98
C LYS A 126 -22.53 -1.18 1.11
N GLN A 127 -22.00 -0.01 1.45
CA GLN A 127 -22.75 1.25 1.49
C GLN A 127 -23.20 1.66 0.09
N SER A 128 -22.32 1.64 -0.92
CA SER A 128 -22.70 1.93 -2.31
C SER A 128 -23.78 0.96 -2.85
N GLY A 129 -23.73 -0.32 -2.44
CA GLY A 129 -24.72 -1.33 -2.82
C GLY A 129 -26.08 -1.16 -2.13
N SER A 130 -26.10 -0.60 -0.91
CA SER A 130 -27.35 -0.21 -0.25
C SER A 130 -27.89 1.13 -0.76
N ASP A 131 -27.00 2.04 -1.16
CA ASP A 131 -27.36 3.35 -1.70
C ASP A 131 -27.86 3.27 -3.14
N VAL A 132 -27.50 2.27 -3.95
CA VAL A 132 -28.15 2.06 -5.26
C VAL A 132 -29.66 1.75 -5.12
N ARG A 133 -30.12 1.27 -3.96
CA ARG A 133 -31.56 1.16 -3.65
C ARG A 133 -32.17 2.43 -3.05
N ASN A 134 -31.36 3.41 -2.63
CA ASN A 134 -31.83 4.59 -1.90
C ASN A 134 -31.34 5.95 -2.43
N MET A 135 -30.60 6.00 -3.54
CA MET A 135 -30.03 7.22 -4.11
C MET A 135 -30.35 7.34 -5.61
N ARG A 136 -31.62 7.62 -5.88
CA ARG A 136 -31.96 8.72 -6.80
C ARG A 136 -31.81 10.03 -6.02
N SER A 137 -30.59 10.39 -5.60
CA SER A 137 -30.27 11.77 -5.19
C SER A 137 -28.77 11.91 -4.92
N GLY A 138 -28.17 12.97 -5.45
CA GLY A 138 -26.95 13.56 -4.91
C GLY A 138 -25.63 12.97 -5.38
N ASN A 139 -25.03 13.63 -6.37
CA ASN A 139 -23.69 13.39 -6.88
C ASN A 139 -22.60 13.42 -5.79
N THR A 140 -21.58 12.57 -5.94
CA THR A 140 -20.20 12.84 -5.49
C THR A 140 -19.31 12.93 -6.75
N PRO A 141 -18.16 13.62 -6.69
CA PRO A 141 -16.95 12.88 -6.32
C PRO A 141 -16.04 13.60 -5.32
N ALA A 142 -15.24 12.78 -4.64
CA ALA A 142 -14.34 13.06 -3.54
C ALA A 142 -13.07 13.85 -3.92
N VAL A 143 -12.54 14.61 -2.96
CA VAL A 143 -11.09 14.76 -2.68
C VAL A 143 -10.85 15.42 -1.32
N ASP A 144 -9.89 14.89 -0.58
CA ASP A 144 -9.13 15.49 0.54
C ASP A 144 -9.84 15.93 1.83
N ALA A 145 -9.58 15.16 2.89
CA ALA A 145 -9.80 15.52 4.29
C ALA A 145 -8.84 16.62 4.80
N VAL A 146 -8.74 17.77 4.11
CA VAL A 146 -7.97 18.95 4.57
C VAL A 146 -8.71 20.29 4.44
N ARG A 147 -9.95 20.35 3.94
CA ARG A 147 -10.76 21.58 4.10
C ARG A 147 -12.22 21.26 4.41
N ALA A 148 -12.57 21.34 5.70
CA ALA A 148 -13.94 21.52 6.15
C ALA A 148 -14.44 22.96 5.91
N CYS A 149 -14.03 23.59 4.81
CA CYS A 149 -14.58 24.86 4.37
C CYS A 149 -15.57 24.52 3.26
N PRO A 150 -16.88 24.76 3.46
CA PRO A 150 -17.84 24.70 2.37
C PRO A 150 -17.31 25.53 1.21
N VAL A 151 -17.34 24.97 0.00
CA VAL A 151 -17.03 25.73 -1.20
C VAL A 151 -18.08 26.84 -1.27
N PRO A 152 -17.70 28.12 -1.29
CA PRO A 152 -18.67 29.19 -1.35
C PRO A 152 -19.45 29.08 -2.66
N ASP A 153 -20.78 29.11 -2.57
CA ASP A 153 -21.74 28.89 -3.67
C ASP A 153 -21.64 29.91 -4.83
N GLY A 154 -20.64 30.79 -4.82
CA GLY A 154 -20.40 31.82 -5.84
C GLY A 154 -21.45 32.93 -5.88
N LEU A 155 -22.54 32.82 -5.11
CA LEU A 155 -23.54 33.86 -4.94
C LEU A 155 -22.99 34.98 -4.03
N PRO A 156 -23.29 36.26 -4.33
CA PRO A 156 -23.03 37.33 -3.39
C PRO A 156 -23.82 37.08 -2.10
N LYS A 157 -23.18 37.31 -0.94
CA LYS A 157 -23.80 37.14 0.37
C LYS A 157 -25.13 37.89 0.44
N SER A 158 -26.13 37.28 1.08
CA SER A 158 -27.39 37.97 1.33
C SER A 158 -27.20 39.11 2.33
N ARG A 159 -28.09 40.12 2.30
CA ARG A 159 -28.01 41.25 3.24
C ARG A 159 -28.11 40.78 4.70
N GLU A 160 -28.98 39.81 4.96
CA GLU A 160 -29.20 39.22 6.29
C GLU A 160 -27.94 38.52 6.81
N GLU A 161 -27.25 37.76 5.95
CA GLU A 161 -26.00 37.08 6.28
C GLU A 161 -24.87 38.07 6.60
N MET A 162 -24.82 39.21 5.91
CA MET A 162 -23.82 40.26 6.17
C MET A 162 -24.01 40.90 7.55
N GLU A 163 -25.26 41.12 7.96
CA GLU A 163 -25.61 41.70 9.27
C GLU A 163 -25.36 40.70 10.41
N GLU A 164 -25.60 39.39 10.19
CA GLU A 164 -25.29 38.33 11.18
C GLU A 164 -23.78 38.15 11.38
N GLU A 165 -23.00 38.18 10.30
CA GLU A 165 -21.53 38.16 10.37
C GLU A 165 -20.97 39.37 11.10
N GLU A 166 -21.62 40.54 11.03
CA GLU A 166 -21.22 41.71 11.80
C GLU A 166 -21.52 41.54 13.30
N LYS A 167 -22.70 41.00 13.62
CA LYS A 167 -23.15 40.78 14.99
C LYS A 167 -22.38 39.67 15.71
N GLY A 168 -21.90 38.67 14.99
CA GLY A 168 -21.12 37.55 15.54
C GLY A 168 -19.63 37.85 15.79
N LYS A 169 -19.14 39.03 15.42
CA LYS A 169 -17.73 39.39 15.60
C LYS A 169 -17.38 39.59 17.06
N MET A 170 -16.26 39.01 17.48
CA MET A 170 -15.67 39.33 18.79
C MET A 170 -15.33 40.83 18.87
N PRO A 171 -15.44 41.45 20.07
CA PRO A 171 -15.10 42.86 20.23
C PRO A 171 -13.65 43.11 19.83
N ASP A 172 -13.46 44.01 18.85
CA ASP A 172 -12.14 44.31 18.31
C ASP A 172 -11.33 45.20 19.26
N SER A 173 -10.07 44.81 19.52
CA SER A 173 -9.07 45.67 20.14
C SER A 173 -8.73 46.87 19.22
N PRO A 174 -8.15 47.97 19.75
CA PRO A 174 -7.71 49.10 18.93
C PRO A 174 -6.75 48.70 17.80
N PHE A 175 -5.87 47.72 18.08
CA PHE A 175 -4.89 47.23 17.12
C PHE A 175 -5.52 46.39 16.00
N THR A 176 -6.42 45.46 16.33
CA THR A 176 -7.08 44.61 15.31
C THR A 176 -8.02 45.43 14.41
N ARG A 177 -8.67 46.46 14.97
CA ARG A 177 -9.46 47.42 14.19
C ARG A 177 -8.62 48.19 13.17
N LEU A 178 -7.41 48.63 13.55
CA LEU A 178 -6.47 49.30 12.64
C LEU A 178 -6.05 48.37 11.49
N LEU A 179 -5.69 47.13 11.81
CA LEU A 179 -5.29 46.14 10.81
C LEU A 179 -6.41 45.84 9.81
N ARG A 180 -7.66 45.72 10.28
CA ARG A 180 -8.80 45.48 9.39
C ARG A 180 -9.10 46.70 8.51
N ALA A 181 -9.01 47.91 9.06
CA ALA A 181 -9.21 49.14 8.29
C ALA A 181 -8.15 49.30 7.18
N LYS A 182 -6.90 48.93 7.47
CA LYS A 182 -5.78 49.01 6.50
C LYS A 182 -5.67 47.79 5.57
N GLY A 183 -6.24 46.65 5.94
CA GLY A 183 -6.21 45.39 5.19
C GLY A 183 -7.46 45.09 4.38
N LYS A 184 -8.26 46.12 4.06
CA LYS A 184 -9.56 45.96 3.36
C LYS A 184 -9.43 45.41 1.93
N PHE A 185 -8.24 45.53 1.32
CA PHE A 185 -7.97 45.06 -0.03
C PHE A 185 -7.01 43.86 -0.01
N PRO A 186 -7.22 42.85 -0.87
CA PRO A 186 -6.26 41.77 -1.07
C PRO A 186 -4.89 42.31 -1.46
N ALA A 187 -3.82 41.59 -1.10
CA ALA A 187 -2.45 42.00 -1.41
C ALA A 187 -2.18 42.21 -2.92
N TRP A 188 -2.99 41.62 -3.79
CA TRP A 188 -2.89 41.72 -5.25
C TRP A 188 -3.77 42.82 -5.85
N TYR A 189 -4.62 43.50 -5.07
CA TYR A 189 -5.52 44.54 -5.55
C TYR A 189 -5.24 45.86 -4.84
N SER A 190 -4.96 46.90 -5.65
CA SER A 190 -4.88 48.28 -5.19
C SER A 190 -5.94 49.08 -5.94
N PRO A 191 -6.91 49.71 -5.25
CA PRO A 191 -7.89 50.55 -5.93
C PRO A 191 -7.18 51.74 -6.60
N ALA A 192 -7.63 52.10 -7.79
CA ALA A 192 -7.13 53.28 -8.49
C ALA A 192 -7.50 54.54 -7.67
N PRO A 193 -6.63 55.56 -7.63
CA PRO A 193 -6.97 56.82 -6.99
C PRO A 193 -8.22 57.42 -7.64
N ASP A 194 -9.17 57.86 -6.82
CA ASP A 194 -10.28 58.67 -7.30
C ASP A 194 -9.67 59.94 -7.92
N HIS A 195 -9.82 60.10 -9.23
CA HIS A 195 -9.49 61.33 -9.91
C HIS A 195 -10.72 62.22 -9.80
N ASP A 196 -10.56 63.38 -9.17
CA ASP A 196 -11.62 64.37 -9.06
C ASP A 196 -12.12 64.72 -10.47
N THR A 197 -13.45 64.65 -10.66
CA THR A 197 -14.14 65.13 -11.87
C THR A 197 -14.75 66.50 -11.59
#